data_AF-A0A1A8NY81-F1
#
_entry.id   AF-A0A1A8NY81-F1
#
_cell.length_a   1.000
_cell.length_b   1.000
_cell.length_c   1.000
_cell.angle_alpha   90.00
_cell.angle_beta   90.00
_cell.angle_gamma   90.00
#
_symmetry.space_group_name_H-M   'P 1'
#
loop_
_entity.id
_entity.type
_entity.pdbx_description
1 polymer ?
#
loop_
_entity_poly.entity_id
_entity_poly.type
_entity_poly.pdbx_seq_one_letter_code
_entity_poly.pdbx_strand_id
1 'polypeptide(L)'
;AVVDGYVLQAPPFEIWEKGKVNDVPFVVGTTEQEADFSPLAVNISTWTWGDYHWFVTEKLKTFSPDLPGKALELYPSSAPCPTRDRCPERAYTTMVSDIRVTCPNNDLAQRAADALSSPVYRYVVTHTPSGPVKTSNSLLRFPSRFSFHSLDILAFFGDLGLFLDNLSADDRSFQKLITKHLINFAKTGKMGKNWPEYPSGTALLSSSLTFQIPA
;
A
#
# COMPACT_ATOMS: atom_id res chain seq x y z
N ALA A 1 -8.49 -17.42 2.00
CA ALA A 1 -8.11 -18.81 2.36
C ALA A 1 -8.97 -19.25 3.53
N VAL A 2 -9.21 -20.55 3.69
CA VAL A 2 -9.92 -21.13 4.84
C VAL A 2 -8.98 -22.09 5.57
N VAL A 3 -9.20 -22.30 6.87
CA VAL A 3 -8.50 -23.34 7.63
C VAL A 3 -9.05 -24.69 7.18
N ASP A 4 -8.25 -25.44 6.42
CA ASP A 4 -8.65 -26.70 5.79
C ASP A 4 -8.20 -27.94 6.59
N GLY A 5 -7.35 -27.75 7.61
CA GLY A 5 -6.78 -28.83 8.41
C GLY A 5 -5.63 -29.58 7.72
N TYR A 6 -5.23 -29.17 6.51
CA TYR A 6 -4.17 -29.81 5.74
C TYR A 6 -3.06 -28.82 5.37
N VAL A 7 -3.34 -27.84 4.49
CA VAL A 7 -2.40 -26.76 4.14
C VAL A 7 -2.35 -25.73 5.27
N LEU A 8 -3.52 -25.29 5.74
CA LEU A 8 -3.68 -24.37 6.86
C LEU A 8 -4.38 -25.13 7.98
N GLN A 9 -3.59 -25.64 8.92
CA GLN A 9 -4.10 -26.41 10.07
C GLN A 9 -4.74 -25.52 11.14
N ALA A 10 -4.43 -24.23 11.15
CA ALA A 10 -4.97 -23.24 12.07
C ALA A 10 -4.94 -21.84 11.41
N PRO A 11 -5.60 -20.82 11.99
CA PRO A 11 -5.45 -19.44 11.54
C PRO A 11 -3.98 -19.00 11.49
N PRO A 12 -3.53 -18.27 10.45
CA PRO A 12 -2.10 -17.98 10.25
C PRO A 12 -1.40 -17.32 11.45
N PHE A 13 -2.05 -16.37 12.12
CA PHE A 13 -1.45 -15.70 13.28
C PHE A 13 -1.31 -16.61 14.51
N GLU A 14 -2.21 -17.58 14.70
CA GLU A 14 -2.01 -18.58 15.76
C GLU A 14 -0.80 -19.48 15.49
N ILE A 15 -0.48 -19.74 14.22
CA ILE A 15 0.70 -20.53 13.85
C ILE A 15 1.99 -19.77 14.22
N TRP A 16 1.99 -18.45 14.01
CA TRP A 16 3.09 -17.55 14.35
C TRP A 16 3.29 -17.45 15.86
N GLU A 17 2.22 -17.23 16.62
CA GLU A 17 2.25 -17.18 18.09
C GLU A 17 2.74 -18.48 18.73
N LYS A 18 2.54 -19.62 18.05
CA LYS A 18 3.03 -20.94 18.49
C LYS A 18 4.47 -21.24 18.01
N GLY A 19 5.14 -20.30 17.33
CA GLY A 19 6.49 -20.47 16.78
C GLY A 19 6.60 -21.54 15.69
N LYS A 20 5.49 -21.96 15.08
CA LYS A 20 5.44 -23.02 14.05
C LYS A 20 5.59 -22.43 12.65
N VAL A 21 6.58 -21.56 12.48
CA VAL A 21 6.81 -20.80 11.25
C VAL A 21 8.22 -21.04 10.73
N ASN A 22 8.40 -20.86 9.42
CA ASN A 22 9.73 -20.84 8.84
C ASN A 22 10.41 -19.53 9.26
N ASP A 23 11.49 -19.63 10.04
CA ASP A 23 12.30 -18.48 10.40
C ASP A 23 13.19 -18.08 9.22
N VAL A 24 12.73 -17.09 8.44
CA VAL A 24 13.43 -16.56 7.28
C VAL A 24 13.29 -15.04 7.24
N PRO A 25 14.24 -14.31 6.62
CA PRO A 25 14.09 -12.88 6.41
C PRO A 25 12.78 -12.57 5.71
N PHE A 26 12.07 -11.54 6.19
CA PHE A 26 10.75 -11.18 5.71
C PHE A 26 10.70 -9.71 5.32
N VAL A 27 10.17 -9.42 4.13
CA VAL A 27 9.85 -8.06 3.71
C VAL A 27 8.39 -8.02 3.29
N VAL A 28 7.66 -7.02 3.80
CA VAL A 28 6.27 -6.78 3.43
C VAL A 28 6.05 -5.34 2.98
N GLY A 29 5.34 -5.21 1.87
CA GLY A 29 5.09 -3.97 1.17
C GLY A 29 3.62 -3.65 1.07
N THR A 30 3.29 -2.36 1.05
CA THR A 30 1.99 -1.86 0.57
C THR A 30 2.22 -0.60 -0.26
N THR A 31 1.19 -0.15 -0.96
CA THR A 31 1.14 1.15 -1.63
C THR A 31 0.25 2.13 -0.84
N GLU A 32 0.45 3.44 -0.95
CA GLU A 32 -0.26 4.42 -0.12
C GLU A 32 -1.77 4.50 -0.46
N GLN A 33 -2.14 4.24 -1.72
CA GLN A 33 -3.51 4.20 -2.21
C GLN A 33 -3.83 2.88 -2.92
N GLU A 34 -3.53 1.73 -2.29
CA GLU A 34 -3.89 0.38 -2.77
C GLU A 34 -5.24 0.29 -3.49
N ALA A 35 -6.28 0.91 -2.91
CA ALA A 35 -7.64 0.88 -3.43
C ALA A 35 -7.85 1.63 -4.77
N ASP A 36 -6.89 2.45 -5.20
CA ASP A 36 -6.93 3.20 -6.47
C ASP A 36 -6.79 2.30 -7.70
N PHE A 37 -6.41 1.03 -7.54
CA PHE A 37 -6.32 0.07 -8.65
C PHE A 37 -7.68 -0.33 -9.24
N SER A 38 -8.68 -0.46 -8.37
CA SER A 38 -10.05 -0.81 -8.74
C SER A 38 -11.02 -0.30 -7.67
N PRO A 39 -11.27 1.01 -7.64
CA PRO A 39 -12.17 1.60 -6.66
C PRO A 39 -13.59 1.09 -6.87
N LEU A 40 -14.32 0.91 -5.76
CA LEU A 40 -15.70 0.38 -5.79
C LEU A 40 -16.66 1.29 -6.58
N ALA A 41 -16.41 2.60 -6.57
CA ALA A 41 -17.20 3.57 -7.32
C ALA A 41 -16.50 3.91 -8.63
N VAL A 42 -17.13 3.55 -9.75
CA VAL A 42 -16.56 3.75 -11.10
C VAL A 42 -16.37 5.24 -11.42
N ASN A 43 -17.22 6.11 -10.88
CA ASN A 43 -17.17 7.56 -11.10
C ASN A 43 -16.32 8.32 -10.07
N ILE A 44 -15.52 7.63 -9.26
CA ILE A 44 -14.78 8.25 -8.14
C ILE A 44 -13.89 9.42 -8.59
N SER A 45 -13.38 9.38 -9.81
CA SER A 45 -12.53 10.43 -10.38
C SER A 45 -13.24 11.75 -10.66
N THR A 46 -14.57 11.80 -10.59
CA THR A 46 -15.34 13.04 -10.73
C THR A 46 -16.06 13.40 -9.43
N TRP A 47 -15.71 12.77 -8.32
CA TRP A 47 -16.34 13.06 -7.04
C TRP A 47 -16.04 14.47 -6.57
N THR A 48 -17.06 15.11 -6.02
CA THR A 48 -16.94 16.28 -5.17
C THR A 48 -16.64 15.85 -3.73
N TRP A 49 -16.31 16.81 -2.86
CA TRP A 49 -16.28 16.53 -1.42
C TRP A 49 -17.65 16.10 -0.88
N GLY A 50 -18.75 16.57 -1.45
CA GLY A 50 -20.10 16.10 -1.07
C GLY A 50 -20.29 14.61 -1.35
N ASP A 51 -19.85 14.13 -2.52
CA ASP A 51 -19.88 12.71 -2.88
C ASP A 51 -19.02 11.87 -1.94
N TYR A 52 -17.81 12.35 -1.62
CA TYR A 52 -16.92 11.72 -0.64
C TYR A 52 -17.58 11.58 0.73
N HIS A 53 -18.08 12.68 1.31
CA HIS A 53 -18.72 12.70 2.63
C HIS A 53 -19.94 11.76 2.66
N TRP A 54 -20.79 11.83 1.63
CA TRP A 54 -21.96 10.96 1.51
C TRP A 54 -21.55 9.49 1.43
N PHE A 55 -20.61 9.14 0.55
CA PHE A 55 -20.23 7.75 0.33
C PHE A 55 -19.55 7.14 1.57
N VAL A 56 -18.64 7.86 2.22
CA VAL A 56 -18.02 7.44 3.49
C VAL A 56 -19.11 7.20 4.54
N THR A 57 -20.06 8.13 4.66
CA THR A 57 -21.17 8.02 5.62
C THR A 57 -22.04 6.80 5.36
N GLU A 58 -22.51 6.63 4.13
CA GLU A 58 -23.39 5.51 3.76
C GLU A 58 -22.71 4.15 3.93
N LYS A 59 -21.40 4.07 3.68
CA LYS A 59 -20.66 2.80 3.82
C LYS A 59 -20.29 2.47 5.25
N LEU A 60 -19.91 3.46 6.08
CA LEU A 60 -19.44 3.17 7.43
C LEU A 60 -20.56 3.11 8.47
N LYS A 61 -21.68 3.80 8.24
CA LYS A 61 -22.83 3.77 9.16
C LYS A 61 -23.44 2.37 9.33
N THR A 62 -23.24 1.48 8.35
CA THR A 62 -23.72 0.09 8.40
C THR A 62 -22.94 -0.76 9.40
N PHE A 63 -21.72 -0.34 9.78
CA PHE A 63 -20.91 -0.98 10.80
C PHE A 63 -21.16 -0.38 12.19
N SER A 64 -21.22 0.95 12.29
CA SER A 64 -21.61 1.66 13.51
C SER A 64 -21.98 3.12 13.20
N PRO A 65 -22.99 3.70 13.88
CA PRO A 65 -23.44 5.08 13.65
C PRO A 65 -22.35 6.15 13.81
N ASP A 66 -21.37 5.94 14.69
CA ASP A 66 -20.34 6.93 15.01
C ASP A 66 -19.10 6.84 14.11
N LEU A 67 -18.94 5.74 13.37
CA LEU A 67 -17.75 5.51 12.55
C LEU A 67 -17.57 6.53 11.41
N PRO A 68 -18.62 6.96 10.69
CA PRO A 68 -18.49 8.01 9.68
C PRO A 68 -17.79 9.27 10.20
N GLY A 69 -18.22 9.79 11.34
CA GLY A 69 -17.67 11.03 11.91
C GLY A 69 -16.18 10.89 12.23
N LYS A 70 -15.80 9.78 12.90
CA LYS A 70 -14.40 9.49 13.23
C LYS A 70 -13.52 9.30 12.00
N ALA A 71 -14.05 8.64 10.96
CA ALA A 71 -13.32 8.46 9.71
C ALA A 71 -13.10 9.80 8.99
N LEU A 72 -14.12 10.65 8.92
CA LEU A 72 -14.01 11.97 8.28
C LEU A 72 -13.12 12.95 9.08
N GLU A 73 -12.98 12.75 10.38
CA GLU A 73 -12.01 13.48 11.21
C GLU A 73 -10.57 13.04 10.92
N LEU A 74 -10.33 11.73 10.77
CA LEU A 74 -9.01 11.18 10.42
C LEU A 74 -8.60 11.47 8.97
N TYR A 75 -9.57 11.56 8.05
CA TYR A 75 -9.35 11.82 6.63
C TYR A 75 -10.11 13.08 6.17
N PRO A 76 -9.75 14.28 6.68
CA PRO A 76 -10.54 15.49 6.44
C PRO A 76 -10.33 16.03 5.03
N SER A 77 -11.36 16.70 4.49
CA SER A 77 -11.30 17.37 3.18
C SER A 77 -10.24 18.49 3.10
N SER A 78 -9.75 18.96 4.24
CA SER A 78 -8.68 19.95 4.37
C SER A 78 -7.27 19.36 4.26
N ALA A 79 -7.13 18.04 4.21
CA ALA A 79 -5.82 17.39 4.11
C ALA A 79 -5.06 17.83 2.85
N PRO A 80 -3.73 18.03 2.91
CA PRO A 80 -2.93 18.36 1.75
C PRO A 80 -3.10 17.35 0.61
N CYS A 81 -3.32 17.86 -0.59
CA CYS A 81 -3.56 17.04 -1.77
C CYS A 81 -2.72 17.56 -2.94
N PRO A 82 -1.69 16.79 -3.36
CA PRO A 82 -0.81 17.22 -4.45
C PRO A 82 -1.49 17.16 -5.83
N THR A 83 -2.49 16.29 -6.01
CA THR A 83 -3.26 16.12 -7.26
C THR A 83 -4.63 16.78 -7.12
N ARG A 84 -4.65 18.11 -7.27
CA ARG A 84 -5.80 18.97 -6.91
C ARG A 84 -7.13 18.61 -7.57
N ASP A 85 -7.10 18.02 -8.75
CA ASP A 85 -8.27 17.63 -9.54
C ASP A 85 -8.91 16.30 -9.12
N ARG A 86 -8.24 15.50 -8.27
CA ARG A 86 -8.72 14.18 -7.83
C ARG A 86 -8.60 13.98 -6.30
N CYS A 87 -8.71 15.06 -5.52
CA CYS A 87 -8.53 14.99 -4.06
C CYS A 87 -9.57 14.15 -3.31
N PRO A 88 -10.88 14.23 -3.61
CA PRO A 88 -11.87 13.38 -2.95
C PRO A 88 -11.61 11.90 -3.20
N GLU A 89 -11.17 11.55 -4.41
CA GLU A 89 -10.73 10.21 -4.75
C GLU A 89 -9.51 9.80 -3.94
N ARG A 90 -8.43 10.61 -3.91
CA ARG A 90 -7.23 10.31 -3.14
C ARG A 90 -7.53 10.10 -1.67
N ALA A 91 -8.37 10.94 -1.07
CA ALA A 91 -8.75 10.84 0.34
C ALA A 91 -9.49 9.52 0.61
N TYR A 92 -10.46 9.18 -0.24
CA TYR A 92 -11.20 7.93 -0.13
C TYR A 92 -10.32 6.70 -0.32
N THR A 93 -9.50 6.68 -1.38
CA THR A 93 -8.64 5.53 -1.66
C THR A 93 -7.57 5.36 -0.59
N THR A 94 -7.03 6.44 -0.01
CA THR A 94 -6.13 6.37 1.16
C THR A 94 -6.85 5.73 2.35
N MET A 95 -8.01 6.24 2.76
CA MET A 95 -8.79 5.68 3.88
C MET A 95 -9.09 4.19 3.69
N VAL A 96 -9.55 3.81 2.50
CA VAL A 96 -9.88 2.40 2.20
C VAL A 96 -8.62 1.53 2.20
N SER A 97 -7.49 2.04 1.72
CA SER A 97 -6.21 1.33 1.71
C SER A 97 -5.69 1.11 3.12
N ASP A 98 -5.82 2.09 4.01
CA ASP A 98 -5.46 1.98 5.41
C ASP A 98 -6.26 0.91 6.11
N ILE A 99 -7.59 0.95 5.97
CA ILE A 99 -8.50 -0.02 6.59
C ILE A 99 -8.25 -1.44 6.07
N ARG A 100 -8.07 -1.62 4.76
CA ARG A 100 -8.10 -2.94 4.13
C ARG A 100 -6.73 -3.57 3.89
N VAL A 101 -5.66 -2.77 3.87
CA VAL A 101 -4.35 -3.23 3.41
C VAL A 101 -3.22 -2.71 4.30
N THR A 102 -3.02 -1.39 4.42
CA THR A 102 -1.84 -0.82 5.10
C THR A 102 -1.84 -1.12 6.60
N CYS A 103 -2.93 -0.87 7.33
CA CYS A 103 -2.98 -1.17 8.77
C CYS A 103 -2.90 -2.69 9.07
N PRO A 104 -3.64 -3.58 8.37
CA PRO A 104 -3.45 -5.03 8.51
C PRO A 104 -2.02 -5.50 8.22
N ASN A 105 -1.33 -4.90 7.24
CA ASN A 105 0.07 -5.25 6.96
C ASN A 105 1.05 -4.68 8.00
N ASN A 106 0.68 -3.62 8.72
CA ASN A 106 1.45 -3.17 9.89
C ASN A 106 1.31 -4.17 11.04
N ASP A 107 0.11 -4.68 11.31
CA ASP A 107 -0.11 -5.76 12.30
C ASP A 107 0.64 -7.04 11.89
N LEU A 108 0.59 -7.42 10.60
CA LEU A 108 1.38 -8.52 10.06
C LEU A 108 2.88 -8.32 10.28
N ALA A 109 3.42 -7.13 9.99
CA ALA A 109 4.84 -6.85 10.18
C ALA A 109 5.26 -6.92 11.66
N GLN A 110 4.41 -6.42 12.57
CA GLN A 110 4.65 -6.49 14.01
C GLN A 110 4.66 -7.93 14.50
N ARG A 111 3.64 -8.71 14.16
CA ARG A 111 3.57 -10.13 14.53
C ARG A 111 4.73 -10.93 13.95
N ALA A 112 5.24 -10.54 12.78
CA ALA A 112 6.41 -11.18 12.18
C ALA A 112 7.66 -10.85 13.01
N ALA A 113 7.84 -9.59 13.37
CA ALA A 113 8.98 -9.14 14.16
C ALA A 113 8.99 -9.76 15.57
N ASP A 114 7.82 -10.04 16.14
CA ASP A 114 7.68 -10.69 17.44
C ASP A 114 7.93 -12.21 17.37
N ALA A 115 7.59 -12.86 16.25
CA ALA A 115 7.65 -14.31 16.11
C ALA A 115 8.95 -14.83 15.46
N LEU A 116 9.60 -14.03 14.62
CA LEU A 116 10.79 -14.42 13.86
C LEU A 116 12.07 -13.97 14.58
N SER A 117 13.12 -14.78 14.49
CA SER A 117 14.48 -14.36 14.85
C SER A 117 15.22 -13.73 13.67
N SER A 118 14.74 -14.01 12.45
CA SER A 118 15.18 -13.41 11.20
C SER A 118 14.67 -11.96 11.04
N PRO A 119 15.39 -11.11 10.28
CA PRO A 119 15.04 -9.70 10.15
C PRO A 119 13.74 -9.48 9.39
N VAL A 120 12.94 -8.51 9.86
CA VAL A 120 11.70 -8.07 9.24
C VAL A 120 11.84 -6.66 8.69
N TYR A 121 11.32 -6.41 7.49
CA TYR A 121 11.35 -5.10 6.85
C TYR A 121 9.95 -4.71 6.37
N ARG A 122 9.57 -3.44 6.57
CA ARG A 122 8.30 -2.86 6.12
C ARG A 122 8.56 -1.72 5.14
N TYR A 123 7.83 -1.66 4.03
CA TYR A 123 7.81 -0.47 3.16
C TYR A 123 6.42 -0.07 2.69
N VAL A 124 6.17 1.23 2.57
CA VAL A 124 5.02 1.80 1.88
C VAL A 124 5.50 2.53 0.63
N VAL A 125 4.99 2.17 -0.53
CA VAL A 125 5.18 2.98 -1.74
C VAL A 125 4.35 4.24 -1.61
N THR A 126 5.01 5.38 -1.72
CA THR A 126 4.41 6.73 -1.74
C THR A 126 4.62 7.40 -3.10
N HIS A 127 5.23 6.68 -4.06
CA HIS A 127 5.35 7.13 -5.44
C HIS A 127 3.97 7.40 -6.05
N THR A 128 3.81 8.60 -6.59
CA THR A 128 2.68 8.95 -7.47
C THR A 128 3.20 8.95 -8.90
N PRO A 129 2.67 8.10 -9.80
CA PRO A 129 3.08 8.06 -11.21
C PRO A 129 3.02 9.44 -11.88
N SER A 130 3.73 9.65 -12.99
CA SER A 130 3.67 10.93 -13.73
C SER A 130 2.27 11.27 -14.26
N GLY A 131 1.46 10.25 -14.57
CA GLY A 131 0.12 10.37 -15.16
C GLY A 131 -0.77 9.18 -14.79
N PRO A 132 -2.05 9.21 -15.20
CA PRO A 132 -2.92 8.05 -15.03
C PRO A 132 -2.43 6.89 -15.90
N VAL A 133 -2.64 5.66 -15.44
CA VAL A 133 -2.36 4.46 -16.24
C VAL A 133 -3.35 4.32 -17.40
N LYS A 134 -2.85 3.79 -18.52
CA LYS A 134 -3.66 3.44 -19.70
C LYS A 134 -4.62 2.31 -19.34
N THR A 135 -5.88 2.48 -19.73
CA THR A 135 -6.92 1.44 -19.60
C THR A 135 -7.17 0.66 -20.89
N SER A 136 -6.34 0.88 -21.91
CA SER A 136 -6.41 0.16 -23.19
C SER A 136 -5.90 -1.29 -23.07
N ASN A 137 -5.13 -1.61 -22.03
CA ASN A 137 -4.79 -2.98 -21.69
C ASN A 137 -5.87 -3.60 -20.81
N SER A 138 -6.11 -4.90 -20.95
CA SER A 138 -7.14 -5.61 -20.16
C SER A 138 -6.76 -5.81 -18.70
N LEU A 139 -5.49 -5.57 -18.34
CA LEU A 139 -4.92 -5.72 -17.00
C LEU A 139 -5.37 -4.60 -16.05
N LEU A 140 -5.32 -3.34 -16.49
CA LEU A 140 -5.72 -2.18 -15.70
C LEU A 140 -6.99 -1.58 -16.30
N ARG A 141 -8.12 -1.80 -15.63
CA ARG A 141 -9.44 -1.33 -16.12
C ARG A 141 -9.82 0.05 -15.62
N PHE A 142 -9.04 0.60 -14.70
CA PHE A 142 -9.28 1.90 -14.08
C PHE A 142 -8.05 2.80 -14.30
N PRO A 143 -8.24 4.09 -14.66
CA PRO A 143 -7.14 5.05 -14.86
C PRO A 143 -6.57 5.52 -13.51
N SER A 144 -6.00 4.56 -12.78
CA SER A 144 -5.30 4.72 -11.51
C SER A 144 -4.24 5.79 -11.66
N ARG A 145 -4.13 6.69 -10.67
CA ARG A 145 -3.34 7.92 -10.75
C ARG A 145 -2.39 8.10 -9.57
N PHE A 146 -2.62 7.37 -8.48
CA PHE A 146 -1.90 7.52 -7.22
C PHE A 146 -0.95 6.33 -6.97
N SER A 147 -0.57 6.10 -5.71
CA SER A 147 0.21 4.92 -5.34
C SER A 147 -0.69 3.69 -5.25
N PHE A 148 -1.11 3.18 -6.41
CA PHE A 148 -2.13 2.14 -6.52
C PHE A 148 -1.56 0.71 -6.37
N HIS A 149 -2.44 -0.26 -6.08
CA HIS A 149 -2.05 -1.66 -5.93
C HIS A 149 -1.24 -2.21 -7.12
N SER A 150 -0.19 -2.98 -6.84
CA SER A 150 0.75 -3.53 -7.83
C SER A 150 1.67 -2.51 -8.52
N LEU A 151 1.62 -1.21 -8.19
CA LEU A 151 2.54 -0.21 -8.76
C LEU A 151 4.01 -0.57 -8.51
N ASP A 152 4.33 -1.10 -7.33
CA ASP A 152 5.63 -1.67 -6.97
C ASP A 152 6.06 -2.81 -7.88
N ILE A 153 5.16 -3.76 -8.17
CA ILE A 153 5.44 -4.91 -9.03
C ILE A 153 5.72 -4.45 -10.46
N LEU A 154 4.88 -3.56 -11.00
CA LEU A 154 5.10 -2.98 -12.33
C LEU A 154 6.44 -2.25 -12.40
N ALA A 155 6.79 -1.52 -11.34
CA ALA A 155 8.06 -0.81 -11.26
C ALA A 155 9.26 -1.75 -11.11
N PHE A 156 9.14 -2.81 -10.31
CA PHE A 156 10.18 -3.81 -10.06
C PHE A 156 10.63 -4.50 -11.35
N PHE A 157 9.68 -4.86 -12.23
CA PHE A 157 9.97 -5.48 -13.53
C PHE A 157 10.32 -4.47 -14.64
N GLY A 158 10.21 -3.17 -14.36
CA GLY A 158 10.55 -2.11 -15.32
C GLY A 158 9.47 -1.79 -16.34
N ASP A 159 8.22 -2.20 -16.06
CA ASP A 159 7.11 -2.20 -17.01
C ASP A 159 6.27 -0.92 -16.98
N LEU A 160 6.58 0.10 -16.16
CA LEU A 160 5.75 1.31 -16.08
C LEU A 160 5.58 2.01 -17.44
N GLY A 161 6.55 1.90 -18.34
CA GLY A 161 6.46 2.44 -19.70
C GLY A 161 5.36 1.79 -20.57
N LEU A 162 4.92 0.58 -20.23
CA LEU A 162 3.79 -0.08 -20.89
C LEU A 162 2.45 0.54 -20.45
N PHE A 163 2.39 1.05 -19.22
CA PHE A 163 1.17 1.54 -18.58
C PHE A 163 1.04 3.06 -18.57
N LEU A 164 2.13 3.81 -18.69
CA LEU A 164 2.13 5.27 -18.72
C LEU A 164 2.38 5.80 -20.14
N ASP A 165 1.74 6.92 -20.50
CA ASP A 165 1.99 7.57 -21.79
C ASP A 165 3.41 8.15 -21.85
N ASN A 166 3.85 8.79 -20.77
CA ASN A 166 5.17 9.39 -20.66
C ASN A 166 5.83 9.00 -19.33
N LEU A 167 6.92 8.24 -19.41
CA LEU A 167 7.70 7.84 -18.24
C LEU A 167 8.65 8.96 -17.82
N SER A 168 8.36 9.61 -16.68
CA SER A 168 9.14 10.73 -16.15
C SER A 168 10.49 10.29 -15.58
N ALA A 169 11.34 11.26 -15.23
CA ALA A 169 12.59 10.97 -14.51
C ALA A 169 12.32 10.34 -13.13
N ASP A 170 11.29 10.81 -12.41
CA ASP A 170 10.93 10.28 -11.10
C ASP A 170 10.39 8.85 -11.17
N ASP A 171 9.58 8.52 -12.19
CA ASP A 171 9.13 7.13 -12.40
C ASP A 171 10.34 6.20 -12.63
N ARG A 172 11.30 6.63 -13.46
CA ARG A 172 12.53 5.85 -13.72
C ARG A 172 13.38 5.69 -12.47
N SER A 173 13.48 6.75 -11.64
CA SER A 173 14.18 6.70 -10.37
C SER A 173 13.51 5.73 -9.40
N PHE A 174 12.18 5.76 -9.30
CA PHE A 174 11.39 4.83 -8.49
C PHE A 174 11.59 3.38 -8.94
N GLN A 175 11.51 3.07 -10.24
CA GLN A 175 11.80 1.71 -10.76
C GLN A 175 13.19 1.24 -10.33
N LYS A 176 14.22 2.06 -10.57
CA LYS A 176 15.60 1.72 -10.19
C LYS A 176 15.74 1.48 -8.70
N LEU A 177 15.08 2.29 -7.88
CA LEU A 177 15.14 2.21 -6.43
C LEU A 177 14.52 0.89 -5.94
N ILE A 178 13.30 0.58 -6.34
CA ILE A 178 12.62 -0.63 -5.88
C ILE A 178 13.30 -1.90 -6.38
N THR A 179 13.69 -1.96 -7.65
CA THR A 179 14.43 -3.09 -8.24
C THR A 179 15.74 -3.32 -7.49
N LYS A 180 16.51 -2.25 -7.21
CA LYS A 180 17.77 -2.35 -6.47
C LYS A 180 17.58 -2.98 -5.09
N HIS A 181 16.61 -2.50 -4.32
CA HIS A 181 16.40 -2.95 -2.95
C HIS A 181 15.85 -4.37 -2.89
N LEU A 182 14.84 -4.71 -3.70
CA LEU A 182 14.25 -6.04 -3.70
C LEU A 182 15.20 -7.11 -4.26
N ILE A 183 16.03 -6.79 -5.27
CA ILE A 183 17.09 -7.71 -5.73
C ILE A 183 18.14 -7.90 -4.63
N ASN A 184 18.52 -6.86 -3.90
CA ASN A 184 19.47 -7.00 -2.79
C ASN A 184 18.93 -7.92 -1.71
N PHE A 185 17.67 -7.73 -1.33
CA PHE A 185 16.99 -8.59 -0.36
C PHE A 185 16.93 -10.05 -0.85
N ALA A 186 16.52 -10.28 -2.11
CA ALA A 186 16.48 -11.62 -2.68
C ALA A 186 17.86 -12.33 -2.69
N LYS A 187 18.95 -11.57 -2.88
CA LYS A 187 20.32 -12.12 -2.90
C LYS A 187 20.92 -12.38 -1.51
N THR A 188 20.53 -11.58 -0.52
CA THR A 188 21.27 -11.51 0.76
C THR A 188 20.42 -11.77 2.00
N GLY A 189 19.10 -11.79 1.86
CA GLY A 189 18.17 -11.82 2.98
C GLY A 189 18.15 -10.54 3.81
N LYS A 190 18.76 -9.44 3.34
CA LYS A 190 18.87 -8.18 4.09
C LYS A 190 18.58 -6.98 3.20
N MET A 191 18.03 -5.93 3.79
CA MET A 191 18.00 -4.62 3.14
C MET A 191 19.37 -3.94 3.21
N GLY A 192 19.53 -2.82 2.50
CA GLY A 192 20.72 -1.99 2.60
C GLY A 192 20.90 -1.45 4.02
N LYS A 193 22.14 -1.14 4.43
CA LYS A 193 22.45 -0.66 5.80
C LYS A 193 21.65 0.56 6.25
N ASN A 194 21.17 1.36 5.31
CA ASN A 194 20.37 2.56 5.57
C ASN A 194 18.88 2.26 5.80
N TRP A 195 18.43 1.04 5.57
CA TRP A 195 17.03 0.64 5.72
C TRP A 195 16.90 -0.20 7.01
N PRO A 196 16.26 0.36 8.05
CA PRO A 196 16.17 -0.29 9.36
C PRO A 196 15.27 -1.51 9.33
N GLU A 197 15.57 -2.47 10.21
CA GLU A 197 14.65 -3.56 10.53
C GLU A 197 13.42 -3.00 11.27
N TYR A 198 12.25 -3.54 10.96
CA TYR A 198 11.01 -3.25 11.67
C TYR A 198 11.09 -3.87 13.07
N PRO A 199 10.61 -3.20 14.13
CA PRO A 199 9.77 -2.00 14.14
C PRO A 199 10.54 -0.66 14.14
N SER A 200 11.87 -0.64 14.03
CA SER A 200 12.67 0.59 14.15
C SER A 200 12.37 1.63 13.06
N GLY A 201 11.81 1.21 11.93
CA GLY A 201 11.29 2.12 10.92
C GLY A 201 10.52 1.43 9.81
N THR A 202 9.69 2.20 9.11
CA THR A 202 9.04 1.83 7.86
C THR A 202 9.65 2.64 6.72
N ALA A 203 10.11 1.98 5.66
CA ALA A 203 10.60 2.66 4.48
C ALA A 203 9.46 3.26 3.67
N LEU A 204 9.64 4.48 3.18
CA LEU A 204 8.74 5.14 2.25
C LEU A 204 9.44 5.21 0.89
N LEU A 205 8.85 4.57 -0.12
CA LEU A 205 9.45 4.43 -1.45
C LEU A 205 8.77 5.35 -2.46
N SER A 206 9.52 6.32 -2.95
CA SER A 206 9.15 7.19 -4.08
C SER A 206 10.32 7.25 -5.06
N SER A 207 10.60 8.40 -5.69
CA SER A 207 11.84 8.63 -6.43
C SER A 207 13.09 8.59 -5.53
N SER A 208 12.90 8.63 -4.21
CA SER A 208 13.92 8.47 -3.18
C SER A 208 13.42 7.57 -2.04
N LEU A 209 14.35 7.14 -1.19
CA LEU A 209 14.08 6.34 0.01
C LEU A 209 14.09 7.26 1.23
N THR A 210 12.96 7.33 1.92
CA THR A 210 12.84 7.99 3.23
C THR A 210 12.27 7.01 4.25
N PHE A 211 12.16 7.42 5.52
CA PHE A 211 11.71 6.54 6.60
C PHE A 211 10.72 7.25 7.50
N GLN A 212 9.71 6.48 7.93
CA GLN A 212 8.86 6.82 9.07
C GLN A 212 9.36 6.03 10.28
N ILE A 213 9.81 6.76 11.30
CA ILE A 213 10.27 6.19 12.58
C ILE A 213 9.07 6.19 13.53
N PRO A 214 8.85 5.14 14.35
CA PRO A 214 7.86 5.17 15.41
C PRO A 214 8.10 6.37 16.34
N ALA A 215 7.01 7.00 16.79
CA ALA A 215 7.05 8.06 17.80
C ALA A 215 7.42 7.52 19.18
#